data_AF-A0A7W0MMJ9-F1
#
_entry.id   AF-A0A7W0MMJ9-F1
#
_cell.length_a   1.000
_cell.length_b   1.000
_cell.length_c   1.000
_cell.angle_alpha   90.00
_cell.angle_beta   90.00
_cell.angle_gamma   90.00
#
_symmetry.space_group_name_H-M   'P 1'
#
loop_
_entity.id
_entity.type
_entity.pdbx_description
1 polymer ?
#
loop_
_entity_poly.entity_id
_entity_poly.type
_entity_poly.pdbx_seq_one_letter_code
_entity_poly.pdbx_strand_id
1 'polypeptide(L)'
;MPINDDEDNADDKAQSGETDLDDAETLVWESGKCPPEARAQFRQSVAAYEQAPWTTRFQLLEEAGIHLPSPESMNDRQLEAKLWEMIEGLAGQRVFLSQTDHLNDRALYNLFWHDLLREAAKDLSLDDSSAWHIDLLGSGSEEDTYLYLKYYADDAARRQWSADFPDDEMPEHEEPPFDRDRRLPQADDRGQTNVEDDQVM
;
A
#
# COMPACT_ATOMS: atom_id res chain seq x y z
N MET A 1 -51.30 25.75 41.43
CA MET A 1 -51.69 24.72 40.45
C MET A 1 -50.43 24.21 39.77
N PRO A 2 -49.94 23.03 40.16
CA PRO A 2 -49.08 22.20 39.31
C PRO A 2 -49.96 21.19 38.55
N ILE A 3 -49.51 20.76 37.37
CA ILE A 3 -50.05 19.61 36.65
C ILE A 3 -48.86 18.66 36.46
N ASN A 4 -48.78 17.64 37.33
CA ASN A 4 -48.85 16.20 37.01
C ASN A 4 -48.19 15.71 35.69
N ASP A 5 -47.43 14.62 35.63
CA ASP A 5 -47.47 13.37 36.41
C ASP A 5 -46.07 12.72 36.51
N ASP A 6 -45.62 12.46 37.75
CA ASP A 6 -44.60 11.45 38.06
C ASP A 6 -45.31 10.16 38.49
N GLU A 7 -44.84 9.08 37.90
CA GLU A 7 -44.58 7.76 38.50
C GLU A 7 -45.68 7.04 39.33
N ASP A 8 -46.13 5.89 38.81
CA ASP A 8 -46.59 4.78 39.65
C ASP A 8 -46.28 3.42 38.98
N ASN A 9 -45.13 2.87 39.39
CA ASN A 9 -44.86 1.52 39.92
C ASN A 9 -45.33 0.21 39.23
N ALA A 10 -44.39 -0.76 39.32
CA ALA A 10 -44.51 -2.22 39.40
C ALA A 10 -44.70 -3.05 38.09
N ASP A 11 -43.68 -3.84 37.70
CA ASP A 11 -43.55 -5.23 38.17
C ASP A 11 -42.36 -6.00 37.53
N ASP A 12 -41.45 -6.40 38.42
CA ASP A 12 -40.78 -7.69 38.55
C ASP A 12 -40.85 -8.72 37.39
N LYS A 13 -39.69 -9.01 36.79
CA LYS A 13 -39.06 -10.34 36.89
C LYS A 13 -37.67 -10.37 36.27
N ALA A 14 -36.67 -10.51 37.13
CA ALA A 14 -35.35 -10.97 36.76
C ALA A 14 -35.43 -12.45 36.33
N GLN A 15 -34.97 -12.74 35.12
CA GLN A 15 -34.73 -14.12 34.70
C GLN A 15 -33.25 -14.23 34.32
N SER A 16 -32.49 -14.82 35.25
CA SER A 16 -31.12 -15.25 35.08
C SER A 16 -31.06 -16.31 33.97
N GLY A 17 -30.58 -15.92 32.80
CA GLY A 17 -30.18 -16.84 31.73
C GLY A 17 -28.65 -16.86 31.65
N GLU A 18 -28.03 -17.79 32.35
CA GLU A 18 -26.69 -18.27 32.03
C GLU A 18 -26.70 -18.67 30.55
N THR A 19 -26.03 -17.90 29.71
CA THR A 19 -25.89 -18.24 28.29
C THR A 19 -24.51 -18.85 28.14
N ASP A 20 -24.48 -20.16 27.95
CA ASP A 20 -23.28 -20.92 27.65
C ASP A 20 -22.60 -20.33 26.40
N LEU A 21 -21.38 -19.85 26.58
CA LEU A 21 -20.51 -19.31 25.53
C LEU A 21 -19.81 -20.46 24.79
N ASP A 22 -20.56 -21.34 24.11
CA ASP A 22 -19.93 -22.45 23.37
C ASP A 22 -20.20 -22.49 21.86
N ASP A 23 -21.02 -21.59 21.33
CA ASP A 23 -21.24 -21.50 19.87
C ASP A 23 -20.92 -20.09 19.37
N ALA A 24 -19.62 -19.80 19.23
CA ALA A 24 -19.16 -18.66 18.44
C ALA A 24 -19.43 -18.95 16.94
N GLU A 25 -20.69 -18.83 16.52
CA GLU A 25 -20.99 -18.58 15.11
C GLU A 25 -20.25 -17.30 14.74
N THR A 26 -19.14 -17.49 14.03
CA THR A 26 -18.40 -16.40 13.40
C THR A 26 -19.38 -15.73 12.46
N LEU A 27 -19.84 -14.54 12.83
CA LEU A 27 -20.73 -13.69 12.04
C LEU A 27 -19.95 -13.25 10.78
N VAL A 28 -19.90 -14.12 9.78
CA VAL A 28 -19.37 -13.80 8.45
C VAL A 28 -20.43 -12.91 7.79
N TRP A 29 -20.12 -11.62 7.66
CA TRP A 29 -20.92 -10.71 6.84
C TRP A 29 -20.79 -11.13 5.37
N GLU A 30 -21.65 -12.04 4.91
CA GLU A 30 -21.71 -12.42 3.51
C GLU A 30 -22.48 -11.36 2.73
N SER A 31 -21.76 -10.50 2.00
CA SER A 31 -22.42 -9.69 0.98
C SER A 31 -22.91 -10.64 -0.15
N GLY A 32 -24.23 -10.76 -0.32
CA GLY A 32 -24.85 -11.60 -1.35
C GLY A 32 -24.59 -11.19 -2.81
N LYS A 33 -23.60 -10.32 -3.05
CA LYS A 33 -23.26 -9.72 -4.35
C LYS A 33 -21.97 -10.27 -4.96
N CYS A 34 -21.20 -11.10 -4.26
CA CYS A 34 -19.93 -11.62 -4.79
C CYS A 34 -20.16 -12.89 -5.63
N PRO A 35 -19.88 -12.87 -6.96
CA PRO A 35 -20.03 -14.04 -7.80
C PRO A 35 -19.25 -15.25 -7.25
N PRO A 36 -19.77 -16.49 -7.38
CA PRO A 36 -19.09 -17.67 -6.85
C PRO A 36 -17.67 -17.87 -7.40
N GLU A 37 -17.42 -17.47 -8.64
CA GLU A 37 -16.12 -17.56 -9.30
C GLU A 37 -15.11 -16.56 -8.70
N ALA A 38 -15.48 -15.29 -8.55
CA ALA A 38 -14.67 -14.29 -7.84
C ALA A 38 -14.32 -14.73 -6.40
N ARG A 39 -15.29 -15.34 -5.67
CA ARG A 39 -15.02 -15.90 -4.33
C ARG A 39 -14.01 -17.04 -4.38
N ALA A 40 -14.07 -17.90 -5.40
CA ALA A 40 -13.15 -19.01 -5.56
C ALA A 40 -11.73 -18.54 -5.90
N GLN A 41 -11.61 -17.56 -6.82
CA GLN A 41 -10.33 -16.92 -7.16
C GLN A 41 -9.69 -16.27 -5.94
N PHE A 42 -10.45 -15.47 -5.19
CA PHE A 42 -9.95 -14.85 -3.97
C PHE A 42 -9.41 -15.88 -2.97
N ARG A 43 -10.14 -16.98 -2.72
CA ARG A 43 -9.66 -18.05 -1.83
C ARG A 43 -8.39 -18.71 -2.33
N GLN A 44 -8.26 -18.89 -3.65
CA GLN A 44 -7.05 -19.43 -4.24
C GLN A 44 -5.85 -18.49 -4.04
N SER A 45 -6.03 -17.18 -4.23
CA SER A 45 -4.98 -16.18 -3.99
C SER A 45 -4.56 -16.14 -2.52
N VAL A 46 -5.51 -16.19 -1.59
CA VAL A 46 -5.22 -16.28 -0.14
C VAL A 46 -4.40 -17.53 0.17
N ALA A 47 -4.84 -18.70 -0.30
CA ALA A 47 -4.13 -19.96 -0.04
C ALA A 47 -2.71 -19.94 -0.63
N ALA A 48 -2.53 -19.37 -1.83
CA ALA A 48 -1.21 -19.20 -2.45
C ALA A 48 -0.30 -18.31 -1.60
N TYR A 49 -0.81 -17.17 -1.13
CA TYR A 49 -0.06 -16.26 -0.25
C TYR A 49 0.32 -16.90 1.09
N GLU A 50 -0.61 -17.62 1.74
CA GLU A 50 -0.36 -18.27 3.02
C GLU A 50 0.72 -19.35 2.92
N GLN A 51 0.71 -20.14 1.83
CA GLN A 51 1.62 -21.25 1.59
C GLN A 51 2.97 -20.81 1.01
N ALA A 52 3.06 -19.62 0.40
CA ALA A 52 4.28 -19.09 -0.16
C ALA A 52 5.41 -19.05 0.88
N PRO A 53 6.65 -19.44 0.53
CA PRO A 53 7.77 -19.35 1.44
C PRO A 53 8.14 -17.89 1.73
N TRP A 54 8.80 -17.67 2.86
CA TRP A 54 9.36 -16.36 3.20
C TRP A 54 10.71 -16.15 2.50
N THR A 55 10.95 -14.95 2.02
CA THR A 55 12.16 -14.50 1.32
C THR A 55 12.37 -13.00 1.58
N THR A 56 13.22 -12.35 0.80
CA THR A 56 13.40 -10.89 0.74
C THR A 56 13.41 -10.43 -0.72
N ARG A 57 13.07 -9.17 -0.99
CA ARG A 57 13.13 -8.63 -2.37
C ARG A 57 14.56 -8.61 -2.87
N PHE A 58 15.53 -8.43 -1.98
CA PHE A 58 16.96 -8.57 -2.28
C PHE A 58 17.29 -9.95 -2.85
N GLN A 59 16.87 -11.03 -2.18
CA GLN A 59 17.13 -12.40 -2.63
C GLN A 59 16.45 -12.68 -3.98
N LEU A 60 15.19 -12.27 -4.14
CA LEU A 60 14.47 -12.47 -5.39
C LEU A 60 15.13 -11.75 -6.58
N LEU A 61 15.67 -10.54 -6.37
CA LEU A 61 16.44 -9.82 -7.40
C LEU A 61 17.76 -10.53 -7.73
N GLU A 62 18.51 -11.00 -6.73
CA GLU A 62 19.74 -11.76 -6.93
C GLU A 62 19.49 -13.07 -7.69
N GLU A 63 18.41 -13.79 -7.38
CA GLU A 63 18.00 -15.02 -8.08
C GLU A 63 17.56 -14.76 -9.52
N ALA A 64 16.98 -13.58 -9.78
CA ALA A 64 16.68 -13.09 -11.13
C ALA A 64 17.94 -12.62 -11.90
N GLY A 65 19.12 -12.67 -11.28
CA GLY A 65 20.40 -12.27 -11.88
C GLY A 65 20.71 -10.76 -11.77
N ILE A 66 19.93 -10.02 -10.99
CA ILE A 66 20.13 -8.58 -10.74
C ILE A 66 20.96 -8.44 -9.47
N HIS A 67 22.28 -8.39 -9.65
CA HIS A 67 23.21 -8.22 -8.54
C HIS A 67 23.23 -6.78 -8.03
N LEU A 68 23.11 -6.63 -6.71
CA LEU A 68 23.00 -5.34 -6.01
C LEU A 68 24.24 -5.03 -5.16
N PRO A 69 25.29 -4.41 -5.75
CA PRO A 69 26.49 -4.04 -5.02
C PRO A 69 26.21 -3.00 -3.92
N SER A 70 27.08 -2.92 -2.90
CA SER A 70 26.86 -1.95 -1.82
C SER A 70 26.99 -0.50 -2.33
N PRO A 71 26.21 0.45 -1.76
CA PRO A 71 26.18 1.84 -2.21
C PRO A 71 27.57 2.52 -2.21
N GLU A 72 28.44 2.15 -1.27
CA GLU A 72 29.79 2.71 -1.11
C GLU A 72 30.77 2.26 -2.19
N SER A 73 30.47 1.15 -2.87
CA SER A 73 31.33 0.61 -3.93
C SER A 73 31.14 1.29 -5.29
N MET A 74 30.14 2.17 -5.42
CA MET A 74 29.73 2.81 -6.67
C MET A 74 29.83 4.33 -6.58
N ASN A 75 30.24 4.97 -7.67
CA ASN A 75 30.03 6.42 -7.84
C ASN A 75 28.57 6.73 -8.25
N ASP A 76 28.19 8.00 -8.26
CA ASP A 76 26.80 8.42 -8.46
C ASP A 76 26.22 7.98 -9.82
N ARG A 77 27.03 8.01 -10.89
CA ARG A 77 26.59 7.55 -12.22
C ARG A 77 26.36 6.05 -12.29
N GLN A 78 27.23 5.27 -11.64
CA GLN A 78 27.06 3.82 -11.54
C GLN A 78 25.84 3.47 -10.69
N LEU A 79 25.64 4.21 -9.61
CA LEU A 79 24.52 4.04 -8.70
C LEU A 79 23.20 4.38 -9.38
N GLU A 80 23.11 5.48 -10.12
CA GLU A 80 21.91 5.84 -10.90
C GLU A 80 21.53 4.72 -11.87
N ALA A 81 22.50 4.20 -12.64
CA ALA A 81 22.25 3.10 -13.56
C ALA A 81 21.77 1.82 -12.83
N LYS A 82 22.38 1.50 -11.69
CA LYS A 82 22.02 0.33 -10.89
C LYS A 82 20.66 0.49 -10.19
N LEU A 83 20.33 1.70 -9.77
CA LEU A 83 19.02 2.05 -9.21
C LEU A 83 17.91 1.79 -10.24
N TRP A 84 18.09 2.22 -11.49
CA TRP A 84 17.11 1.93 -12.55
C TRP A 84 17.02 0.44 -12.88
N GLU A 85 18.14 -0.28 -12.93
CA GLU A 85 18.12 -1.74 -13.10
C GLU A 85 17.34 -2.45 -11.97
N MET A 86 17.50 -1.99 -10.73
CA MET A 86 16.74 -2.48 -9.58
C MET A 86 15.25 -2.16 -9.70
N ILE A 87 14.89 -0.93 -10.09
CA ILE A 87 13.48 -0.51 -10.28
C ILE A 87 12.79 -1.37 -11.34
N GLU A 88 13.44 -1.58 -12.49
CA GLU A 88 12.93 -2.44 -13.56
C GLU A 88 12.84 -3.91 -13.12
N GLY A 89 13.83 -4.38 -12.35
CA GLY A 89 13.81 -5.72 -11.75
C GLY A 89 12.62 -5.95 -10.81
N LEU A 90 12.33 -4.96 -9.95
CA LEU A 90 11.17 -4.97 -9.06
C LEU A 90 9.87 -4.94 -9.87
N ALA A 91 9.77 -4.09 -10.89
CA ALA A 91 8.60 -4.03 -11.76
C ALA A 91 8.36 -5.35 -12.51
N GLY A 92 9.42 -6.04 -12.94
CA GLY A 92 9.35 -7.38 -13.53
C GLY A 92 8.78 -8.44 -12.57
N GLN A 93 8.86 -8.21 -11.26
CA GLN A 93 8.24 -9.02 -10.21
C GLN A 93 6.89 -8.45 -9.73
N ARG A 94 6.33 -7.47 -10.46
CA ARG A 94 5.12 -6.71 -10.13
C ARG A 94 5.18 -6.00 -8.77
N VAL A 95 6.36 -5.50 -8.41
CA VAL A 95 6.59 -4.60 -7.27
C VAL A 95 6.82 -3.19 -7.83
N PHE A 96 5.90 -2.27 -7.56
CA PHE A 96 5.94 -0.90 -8.07
C PHE A 96 6.21 0.09 -6.94
N LEU A 97 6.78 1.24 -7.28
CA LEU A 97 7.24 2.25 -6.32
C LEU A 97 6.43 3.53 -6.47
N SER A 98 6.34 4.31 -5.40
CA SER A 98 5.78 5.67 -5.41
C SER A 98 6.45 6.57 -4.39
N GLN A 99 6.25 7.87 -4.56
CA GLN A 99 6.66 8.92 -3.62
C GLN A 99 8.16 8.94 -3.37
N THR A 100 8.94 8.87 -4.45
CA THR A 100 10.38 8.70 -4.34
C THR A 100 11.18 9.98 -4.63
N ASP A 101 10.52 10.97 -5.24
CA ASP A 101 11.11 12.22 -5.73
C ASP A 101 11.70 13.15 -4.65
N HIS A 102 11.40 12.93 -3.37
CA HIS A 102 12.01 13.66 -2.25
C HIS A 102 13.45 13.21 -1.94
N LEU A 103 13.89 12.07 -2.50
CA LEU A 103 15.23 11.52 -2.33
C LEU A 103 16.05 11.59 -3.62
N ASN A 104 17.32 11.96 -3.47
CA ASN A 104 18.29 11.78 -4.55
C ASN A 104 18.59 10.27 -4.76
N ASP A 105 19.11 9.93 -5.93
CA ASP A 105 19.34 8.53 -6.30
C ASP A 105 20.20 7.77 -5.29
N ARG A 106 21.25 8.40 -4.74
CA ARG A 106 22.10 7.78 -3.73
C ARG A 106 21.34 7.52 -2.43
N ALA A 107 20.58 8.49 -1.94
CA ALA A 107 19.77 8.33 -0.73
C ALA A 107 18.73 7.23 -0.93
N LEU A 108 18.06 7.21 -2.09
CA LEU A 108 17.07 6.19 -2.41
C LEU A 108 17.69 4.79 -2.47
N TYR A 109 18.79 4.63 -3.21
CA TYR A 109 19.44 3.34 -3.32
C TYR A 109 19.96 2.85 -1.96
N ASN A 110 20.46 3.76 -1.10
CA ASN A 110 20.82 3.40 0.27
C ASN A 110 19.63 2.88 1.06
N LEU A 111 18.48 3.57 1.02
CA LEU A 111 17.26 3.14 1.71
C LEU A 111 16.83 1.74 1.25
N PHE A 112 16.79 1.51 -0.07
CA PHE A 112 16.47 0.18 -0.60
C PHE A 112 17.48 -0.87 -0.19
N TRP A 113 18.77 -0.57 -0.35
CA TRP A 113 19.82 -1.54 -0.10
C TRP A 113 19.92 -1.86 1.38
N HIS A 114 19.83 -0.91 2.31
CA HIS A 114 19.98 -1.20 3.74
C HIS A 114 18.72 -1.74 4.40
N ASP A 115 17.54 -1.32 3.93
CA ASP A 115 16.30 -1.54 4.67
C ASP A 115 15.24 -2.24 3.78
N LEU A 116 14.63 -1.53 2.83
CA LEU A 116 13.40 -2.00 2.16
C LEU A 116 13.56 -3.35 1.44
N LEU A 117 14.70 -3.61 0.80
CA LEU A 117 14.92 -4.88 0.12
C LEU A 117 15.16 -6.06 1.07
N ARG A 118 15.54 -5.79 2.33
CA ARG A 118 15.78 -6.81 3.37
C ARG A 118 14.53 -7.18 4.15
N GLU A 119 13.44 -6.45 3.96
CA GLU A 119 12.18 -6.77 4.59
C GLU A 119 11.64 -8.14 4.15
N ALA A 120 11.03 -8.84 5.10
CA ALA A 120 10.44 -10.14 4.86
C ALA A 120 9.33 -10.04 3.81
N ALA A 121 9.38 -10.95 2.84
CA ALA A 121 8.51 -11.03 1.69
C ALA A 121 7.95 -12.44 1.54
N LYS A 122 6.76 -12.56 0.93
CA LYS A 122 6.34 -13.84 0.38
C LYS A 122 6.90 -13.99 -1.02
N ASP A 123 7.54 -15.13 -1.29
CA ASP A 123 7.90 -15.53 -2.65
C ASP A 123 6.63 -15.99 -3.36
N LEU A 124 5.96 -15.03 -3.99
CA LEU A 124 4.69 -15.23 -4.66
C LEU A 124 4.77 -14.58 -6.04
N SER A 125 4.65 -15.42 -7.08
CA SER A 125 4.46 -14.93 -8.44
C SER A 125 3.09 -14.27 -8.56
N LEU A 126 3.06 -12.98 -8.85
CA LEU A 126 1.84 -12.23 -9.10
C LEU A 126 1.49 -12.24 -10.59
N ASP A 127 0.20 -12.25 -10.90
CA ASP A 127 -0.31 -12.07 -12.26
C ASP A 127 -0.73 -10.62 -12.51
N ASP A 128 -1.23 -10.32 -13.70
CA ASP A 128 -1.64 -8.96 -14.10
C ASP A 128 -2.85 -8.39 -13.32
N SER A 129 -3.47 -9.19 -12.45
CA SER A 129 -4.55 -8.73 -11.57
C SER A 129 -4.05 -8.33 -10.18
N SER A 130 -2.76 -8.55 -9.89
CA SER A 130 -2.17 -8.31 -8.57
C SER A 130 -0.80 -7.62 -8.68
N ALA A 131 -0.50 -6.79 -7.70
CA ALA A 131 0.79 -6.12 -7.59
C ALA A 131 1.12 -5.83 -6.14
N TRP A 132 2.41 -5.78 -5.83
CA TRP A 132 2.90 -5.15 -4.62
C TRP A 132 3.20 -3.68 -4.91
N HIS A 133 2.99 -2.84 -3.91
CA HIS A 133 3.32 -1.42 -3.99
C HIS A 133 4.16 -1.05 -2.78
N ILE A 134 5.30 -0.42 -3.02
CA ILE A 134 6.15 0.16 -1.99
C ILE A 134 5.92 1.66 -2.05
N ASP A 135 5.17 2.14 -1.04
CA ASP A 135 5.01 3.57 -0.76
C ASP A 135 6.10 3.98 0.23
N LEU A 136 7.01 4.86 -0.21
CA LEU A 136 8.14 5.29 0.61
C LEU A 136 7.73 6.12 1.83
N LEU A 137 6.55 6.73 1.82
CA LEU A 137 6.01 7.50 2.96
C LEU A 137 4.75 6.82 3.52
N GLY A 138 4.60 5.52 3.28
CA GLY A 138 3.44 4.73 3.68
C GLY A 138 3.48 4.19 5.12
N SER A 139 4.51 4.51 5.93
CA SER A 139 4.61 3.93 7.27
C SER A 139 3.62 4.52 8.27
N GLY A 140 3.09 5.71 7.99
CA GLY A 140 2.26 6.48 8.91
C GLY A 140 3.04 7.15 10.05
N SER A 141 4.37 7.23 9.95
CA SER A 141 5.19 8.01 10.88
C SER A 141 4.92 9.51 10.77
N GLU A 142 5.25 10.29 11.79
CA GLU A 142 5.15 11.76 11.74
C GLU A 142 6.05 12.35 10.64
N GLU A 143 7.24 11.78 10.44
CA GLU A 143 8.19 12.21 9.40
C GLU A 143 7.64 11.93 7.99
N ASP A 144 7.14 10.71 7.75
CA ASP A 144 6.55 10.35 6.47
C ASP A 144 5.32 11.19 6.14
N THR A 145 4.46 11.38 7.15
CA THR A 145 3.28 12.24 7.04
C THR A 145 3.67 13.67 6.69
N TYR A 146 4.68 14.22 7.37
CA TYR A 146 5.20 15.55 7.08
C TYR A 146 5.72 15.65 5.64
N LEU A 147 6.54 14.69 5.20
CA LEU A 147 7.10 14.65 3.85
C LEU A 147 6.00 14.49 2.78
N TYR A 148 4.98 13.68 3.05
CA TYR A 148 3.83 13.48 2.17
C TYR A 148 3.06 14.79 2.01
N LEU A 149 2.69 15.44 3.11
CA LEU A 149 1.98 16.72 3.09
C LEU A 149 2.79 17.80 2.40
N LYS A 150 4.10 17.82 2.61
CA LYS A 150 5.03 18.78 2.00
C LYS A 150 5.13 18.60 0.49
N TYR A 151 5.37 17.38 -0.01
CA TYR A 151 5.77 17.16 -1.40
C TYR A 151 4.70 16.56 -2.32
N TYR A 152 3.74 15.80 -1.79
CA TYR A 152 2.88 14.94 -2.61
C TYR A 152 1.38 15.21 -2.44
N ALA A 153 0.97 15.69 -1.27
CA ALA A 153 -0.44 15.94 -0.99
C ALA A 153 -0.97 17.11 -1.81
N ASP A 154 -2.06 16.88 -2.55
CA ASP A 154 -2.78 17.94 -3.23
C ASP A 154 -3.60 18.82 -2.27
N ASP A 155 -4.19 19.90 -2.80
CA ASP A 155 -5.01 20.82 -2.03
C ASP A 155 -6.22 20.15 -1.36
N ALA A 156 -6.76 19.08 -1.92
CA ALA A 156 -7.90 18.37 -1.35
C ALA A 156 -7.47 17.53 -0.14
N ALA A 157 -6.41 16.74 -0.29
CA ALA A 157 -5.80 15.95 0.78
C ALA A 157 -5.34 16.83 1.94
N ARG A 158 -4.68 17.96 1.65
CA ARG A 158 -4.22 18.91 2.68
C ARG A 158 -5.39 19.54 3.46
N ARG A 159 -6.48 19.92 2.76
CA ARG A 159 -7.70 20.42 3.43
C ARG A 159 -8.36 19.37 4.30
N GLN A 160 -8.42 18.13 3.83
CA GLN A 160 -8.96 17.02 4.62
C GLN A 160 -8.11 16.79 5.88
N TRP A 161 -6.79 16.75 5.73
CA TRP A 161 -5.88 16.59 6.87
C TRP A 161 -6.08 17.67 7.93
N SER A 162 -6.13 18.96 7.54
CA SER A 162 -6.37 20.06 8.50
C SER A 162 -7.74 20.01 9.16
N ALA A 163 -8.74 19.37 8.55
CA ALA A 163 -10.06 19.20 9.15
C ALA A 163 -10.07 18.06 10.18
N ASP A 164 -9.39 16.95 9.87
CA ASP A 164 -9.31 15.77 10.74
C ASP A 164 -8.32 15.99 11.90
N PHE A 165 -7.24 16.74 11.67
CA PHE A 165 -6.15 17.01 12.61
C PHE A 165 -5.87 18.52 12.71
N PRO A 166 -6.75 19.29 13.35
CA PRO A 166 -6.66 20.76 13.40
C PRO A 166 -5.48 21.30 14.22
N ASP A 167 -4.91 20.47 15.10
CA ASP A 167 -3.77 20.82 15.95
C ASP A 167 -2.41 20.58 15.25
N ASP A 168 -2.39 19.87 14.12
CA ASP A 168 -1.17 19.58 13.36
C ASP A 168 -0.77 20.80 12.52
N GLU A 169 0.51 21.18 12.60
CA GLU A 169 1.05 22.25 11.75
C GLU A 169 1.17 21.76 10.30
N MET A 170 0.38 22.35 9.41
CA MET A 170 0.42 22.06 7.98
C MET A 170 1.69 22.65 7.36
N PRO A 171 2.65 21.84 6.85
CA PRO A 171 3.85 22.37 6.21
C PRO A 171 3.52 23.14 4.94
N GLU A 172 4.35 24.12 4.56
CA GLU A 172 4.26 24.71 3.22
C GLU A 172 4.44 23.62 2.15
N HIS A 173 3.64 23.66 1.09
CA HIS A 173 3.78 22.72 0.00
C HIS A 173 4.97 23.13 -0.87
N GLU A 174 5.81 22.16 -1.21
CA GLU A 174 6.99 22.34 -2.07
C GLU A 174 6.98 21.26 -3.14
N GLU A 175 7.42 21.61 -4.36
CA GLU A 175 7.68 20.59 -5.38
C GLU A 175 8.88 19.73 -4.94
N PRO A 176 8.84 18.40 -5.15
CA PRO A 176 9.95 17.56 -4.78
C PRO A 176 11.20 17.88 -5.63
N PRO A 177 12.42 17.67 -5.08
CA PRO A 177 13.68 18.01 -5.74
C PRO A 177 14.00 17.18 -6.99
N PHE A 178 13.33 16.04 -7.20
CA PHE A 178 13.52 15.16 -8.35
C PHE A 178 12.19 14.89 -9.06
N ASP A 179 12.28 14.24 -10.23
CA ASP A 179 11.14 13.98 -11.11
C ASP A 179 11.32 12.59 -11.77
N ARG A 180 11.42 11.60 -10.90
CA ARG A 180 11.58 10.19 -11.21
C ARG A 180 10.24 9.47 -11.19
N ASP A 181 9.29 9.85 -10.32
CA ASP A 181 8.01 9.15 -10.15
C ASP A 181 7.21 9.06 -11.46
N ARG A 182 7.20 10.12 -12.29
CA ARG A 182 6.50 10.10 -13.59
C ARG A 182 7.06 9.09 -14.60
N ARG A 183 8.27 8.58 -14.37
CA ARG A 183 8.98 7.63 -15.23
C ARG A 183 9.03 6.23 -14.63
N LEU A 184 8.52 6.04 -13.43
CA LEU A 184 8.48 4.72 -12.80
C LEU A 184 7.50 3.83 -13.56
N PRO A 185 7.84 2.55 -13.78
CA PRO A 185 6.90 1.57 -14.31
C PRO A 185 5.61 1.55 -13.47
N GLN A 186 4.45 1.45 -14.12
CA GLN A 186 3.16 1.33 -13.44
C GLN A 186 2.55 -0.05 -13.65
N ALA A 187 1.74 -0.50 -12.68
CA ALA A 187 1.03 -1.78 -12.79
C ALA A 187 0.10 -1.83 -14.01
N ASP A 188 -0.46 -0.68 -14.38
CA ASP A 188 -1.43 -0.49 -15.45
C ASP A 188 -0.82 -0.09 -16.80
N ASP A 189 0.51 -0.07 -16.93
CA ASP A 189 1.23 0.14 -18.20
C ASP A 189 1.12 -1.09 -19.13
N ARG A 190 -0.10 -1.60 -19.31
CA ARG A 190 -0.47 -2.38 -20.48
C ARG A 190 -0.24 -1.46 -21.67
N GLY A 191 0.85 -1.68 -22.40
CA GLY A 191 1.29 -0.85 -23.52
C GLY A 191 0.12 -0.23 -24.25
N GLN A 192 0.06 1.11 -24.23
CA GLN A 192 -0.89 1.91 -25.00
C GLN A 192 -0.64 1.61 -26.48
N THR A 193 -1.24 0.52 -26.96
CA THR A 193 -1.49 0.34 -28.38
C THR A 193 -2.56 1.36 -28.69
N ASN A 194 -2.14 2.49 -29.27
CA ASN A 194 -3.02 3.40 -29.97
C ASN A 194 -3.76 2.54 -31.01
N VAL A 195 -4.96 2.08 -30.66
CA VAL A 195 -5.94 1.73 -31.66
C VAL A 195 -6.44 3.08 -32.13
N GLU A 196 -5.82 3.58 -33.21
CA GLU A 196 -6.40 4.64 -34.02
C GLU A 196 -7.80 4.17 -34.38
N ASP A 197 -8.81 4.88 -33.90
CA ASP A 197 -10.19 4.75 -34.37
C ASP A 197 -10.25 5.22 -35.83
N ASP A 198 -9.80 4.35 -36.73
CA ASP A 198 -10.01 4.45 -38.15
C ASP A 198 -11.37 3.79 -38.47
N GLN A 199 -12.35 4.66 -38.69
CA GLN A 199 -13.53 4.48 -39.54
C GLN A 199 -14.47 3.30 -39.28
N VAL A 200 -15.73 3.63 -38.99
CA VAL A 200 -16.82 3.17 -39.89
C VAL A 200 -17.81 4.31 -40.13
N MET A 201 -18.10 4.48 -41.42
CA MET A 201 -19.02 5.42 -42.06
C MET A 201 -20.48 5.28 -41.61
#